data_AF-A0AA95KL91-F1
#
_entry.id   AF-A0AA95KL91-F1
#
_cell.length_a   1.000
_cell.length_b   1.000
_cell.length_c   1.000
_cell.angle_alpha   90.00
_cell.angle_beta   90.00
_cell.angle_gamma   90.00
#
_symmetry.space_group_name_H-M   'P 1'
#
loop_
_entity.id
_entity.type
_entity.pdbx_description
1 polymer ?
#
loop_
_entity_poly.entity_id
_entity_poly.type
_entity_poly.pdbx_seq_one_letter_code
_entity_poly.pdbx_strand_id
1 'polypeptide(L)'
;MHLDVVTDLLNGFWHYKKAGTLDITHIRFFTYFEMKSMFEESGLKITKEHFIIDQKCKNIYKNRYNNFPLWLKLENAKIRVHSQFHWQQLVAKQIYFSLVVNNDQNLTKHSIHPQTYTYGG
;
A
#
# COMPACT_ATOMS: atom_id res chain seq x y z
N MET A 1 -11.31 5.32 18.41
CA MET A 1 -10.25 5.03 17.41
C MET A 1 -10.44 3.59 16.97
N HIS A 2 -10.86 3.38 15.72
CA HIS A 2 -11.34 2.08 15.24
C HIS A 2 -10.16 1.19 14.83
N LEU A 3 -10.10 -0.04 15.32
CA LEU A 3 -9.07 -1.03 14.98
C LEU A 3 -8.96 -1.24 13.45
N ASP A 4 -10.10 -1.16 12.77
CA ASP A 4 -10.26 -1.31 11.32
C ASP A 4 -9.35 -0.35 10.53
N VAL A 5 -9.20 0.90 11.00
CA VAL A 5 -8.33 1.88 10.33
C VAL A 5 -6.86 1.47 10.42
N VAL A 6 -6.44 0.89 11.55
CA VAL A 6 -5.09 0.37 11.73
C VAL A 6 -4.90 -0.91 10.91
N THR A 7 -5.91 -1.77 10.84
CA THR A 7 -5.88 -2.98 10.03
C THR A 7 -5.77 -2.67 8.54
N ASP A 8 -6.58 -1.75 8.03
CA ASP A 8 -6.54 -1.32 6.63
C ASP A 8 -5.18 -0.66 6.31
N LEU A 9 -4.66 0.18 7.21
CA LEU A 9 -3.33 0.78 7.08
C LEU A 9 -2.22 -0.27 6.99
N LEU A 10 -2.26 -1.29 7.87
CA LEU A 10 -1.29 -2.39 7.85
C LEU A 10 -1.36 -3.22 6.57
N ASN A 11 -2.51 -3.26 5.90
CA ASN A 11 -2.71 -3.92 4.61
C ASN A 11 -2.39 -3.02 3.41
N GLY A 12 -2.02 -1.76 3.65
CA GLY A 12 -1.72 -0.81 2.58
C GLY A 12 -2.95 -0.20 1.91
N PHE A 13 -4.10 -0.18 2.58
CA PHE A 13 -5.33 0.45 2.09
C PHE A 13 -5.67 1.69 2.90
N TRP A 14 -6.30 2.68 2.24
CA TRP A 14 -6.75 3.89 2.90
C TRP A 14 -8.07 4.36 2.32
N HIS A 15 -9.09 4.48 3.16
CA HIS A 15 -10.41 4.94 2.72
C HIS A 15 -10.73 6.29 3.30
N TYR A 16 -10.78 7.31 2.44
CA TYR A 16 -11.25 8.62 2.84
C TYR A 16 -12.74 8.53 3.22
N LYS A 17 -13.04 8.93 4.46
CA LYS A 17 -14.42 9.03 4.96
C LYS A 17 -14.78 10.51 5.06
N LYS A 18 -16.08 10.82 4.93
CA LYS A 18 -16.59 12.20 4.99
C LYS A 18 -16.33 12.92 6.32
N ALA A 19 -15.96 12.20 7.39
CA ALA A 19 -15.58 12.76 8.68
C ALA A 19 -14.66 11.80 9.46
N GLY A 20 -13.73 12.35 10.26
CA GLY A 20 -12.82 11.61 11.14
C GLY A 20 -11.34 11.91 10.86
N THR A 21 -10.42 11.16 11.48
CA THR A 21 -8.95 11.30 11.26
C THR A 21 -8.54 11.10 9.79
N LEU A 22 -9.43 10.50 8.98
CA LEU A 22 -9.30 10.26 7.53
C LEU A 22 -10.08 11.28 6.69
N ASP A 23 -10.38 12.44 7.25
CA ASP A 23 -10.99 13.54 6.49
C ASP A 23 -10.04 14.01 5.38
N ILE A 24 -10.60 14.26 4.20
CA ILE A 24 -9.91 14.61 2.93
C ILE A 24 -8.98 15.82 3.06
N THR A 25 -9.15 16.60 4.12
CA THR A 25 -8.45 17.83 4.42
C THR A 25 -7.22 17.66 5.33
N HIS A 26 -7.10 16.58 6.09
CA HIS A 26 -6.16 16.59 7.24
C HIS A 26 -4.82 15.89 6.99
N ILE A 27 -4.75 14.69 6.42
CA ILE A 27 -3.45 14.07 6.03
C ILE A 27 -3.67 13.08 4.88
N ARG A 28 -3.04 13.32 3.71
CA ARG A 28 -2.98 12.32 2.63
C ARG A 28 -1.83 11.35 2.91
N PHE A 29 -2.15 10.20 3.48
CA PHE A 29 -1.21 9.08 3.49
C PHE A 29 -1.35 8.34 2.16
N PHE A 30 -0.32 8.45 1.33
CA PHE A 30 -0.26 7.72 0.07
C PHE A 30 0.18 6.28 0.35
N THR A 31 -0.75 5.34 0.34
CA THR A 31 -0.40 3.92 0.23
C THR A 31 -0.08 3.60 -1.23
N TYR A 32 0.61 2.48 -1.47
CA TYR A 32 0.92 2.06 -2.84
C TYR A 32 -0.34 1.90 -3.70
N PHE A 33 -1.42 1.32 -3.14
CA PHE A 33 -2.70 1.18 -3.84
C PHE A 33 -3.30 2.54 -4.21
N GLU A 34 -3.37 3.48 -3.25
CA GLU A 34 -3.93 4.81 -3.49
C GLU A 34 -3.12 5.60 -4.54
N MET A 35 -1.79 5.44 -4.55
CA MET A 35 -0.95 6.02 -5.61
C MET A 35 -1.30 5.46 -6.99
N LYS A 36 -1.49 4.13 -7.11
CA LYS A 36 -1.89 3.51 -8.38
C LYS A 36 -3.26 4.00 -8.84
N SER A 37 -4.26 3.97 -7.95
CA SER A 37 -5.61 4.46 -8.25
C SER A 37 -5.58 5.90 -8.74
N MET A 38 -4.82 6.77 -8.06
CA MET A 38 -4.67 8.17 -8.46
C MET A 38 -4.04 8.32 -9.87
N PHE A 39 -3.02 7.54 -10.21
CA PHE A 39 -2.42 7.59 -11.56
C PHE A 39 -3.41 7.11 -12.62
N GLU A 40 -4.09 5.99 -12.38
CA GLU A 40 -5.09 5.42 -13.29
C GLU A 40 -6.26 6.39 -13.52
N GLU A 41 -6.80 6.99 -12.46
CA GLU A 41 -7.87 7.99 -12.50
C GLU A 41 -7.43 9.28 -13.22
N SER A 42 -6.14 9.59 -13.21
CA SER A 42 -5.56 10.72 -13.94
C SER A 42 -5.23 10.40 -15.41
N GLY A 43 -5.58 9.20 -15.88
CA GLY A 43 -5.28 8.75 -17.25
C GLY A 43 -3.80 8.42 -17.47
N LEU A 44 -3.09 8.04 -16.42
CA LEU A 44 -1.70 7.60 -16.48
C LEU A 44 -1.61 6.10 -16.25
N LYS A 45 -0.70 5.46 -16.98
CA LYS A 45 -0.37 4.04 -16.82
C LYS A 45 1.04 3.90 -16.26
N ILE A 46 1.19 3.05 -15.26
CA ILE A 46 2.49 2.71 -14.68
C ILE A 46 3.21 1.73 -15.60
N THR A 47 4.44 2.05 -15.98
CA THR A 47 5.31 1.18 -16.80
C THR A 47 6.40 0.52 -15.99
N LYS A 48 6.93 1.21 -14.97
CA LYS A 48 7.97 0.71 -14.08
C LYS A 48 7.75 1.24 -12.68
N GLU A 49 8.16 0.42 -11.72
CA GLU A 49 8.08 0.70 -10.29
C GLU A 49 9.43 0.38 -9.65
N HIS A 50 9.94 1.27 -8.82
CA HIS A 50 11.18 1.04 -8.11
C HIS A 50 11.05 1.41 -6.64
N PHE A 51 11.25 0.42 -5.77
CA PHE A 51 11.15 0.55 -4.32
C PHE A 51 12.53 0.81 -3.74
N ILE A 52 12.71 1.97 -3.10
CA ILE A 52 13.91 2.28 -2.32
C ILE A 52 13.70 1.80 -0.90
N ILE A 53 14.48 0.78 -0.52
CA ILE A 53 14.43 0.16 0.80
C ILE A 53 15.73 0.48 1.52
N ASP A 54 15.62 0.87 2.80
CA ASP A 54 16.77 1.14 3.66
C ASP A 54 17.67 -0.10 3.79
N GLN A 55 18.99 0.12 3.86
CA GLN A 55 19.97 -0.96 3.98
C GLN A 55 19.73 -1.83 5.22
N LYS A 56 19.21 -1.26 6.32
CA LYS A 56 18.83 -2.01 7.52
C LYS A 56 17.73 -3.03 7.22
N CYS A 57 16.72 -2.63 6.44
CA CYS A 57 15.64 -3.51 6.02
C CYS A 57 16.13 -4.56 5.00
N LYS A 58 17.04 -4.18 4.09
CA LYS A 58 17.69 -5.14 3.17
C LYS A 58 18.44 -6.24 3.93
N ASN A 59 19.10 -5.92 5.03
CA ASN A 59 19.84 -6.90 5.82
C ASN A 59 18.91 -7.88 6.58
N ILE A 60 17.75 -7.41 7.05
CA ILE A 60 16.69 -8.29 7.60
C ILE A 60 16.21 -9.30 6.53
N TYR A 61 16.18 -8.87 5.27
CA TYR A 61 15.69 -9.65 4.14
C TYR A 61 16.71 -10.60 3.50
N LYS A 62 18.00 -10.24 3.46
CA LYS A 62 19.07 -11.03 2.80
C LYS A 62 19.17 -12.47 3.29
N ASN A 63 18.70 -12.77 4.51
CA ASN A 63 18.80 -14.09 5.12
C ASN A 63 17.54 -14.97 4.96
N ARG A 64 16.50 -14.50 4.23
CA ARG A 64 15.18 -15.17 4.17
C ARG A 64 14.58 -15.25 2.76
N TYR A 65 15.41 -15.36 1.72
CA TYR A 65 14.92 -15.49 0.34
C TYR A 65 13.88 -16.62 0.22
N ASN A 66 12.73 -16.28 -0.37
CA ASN A 66 11.61 -17.13 -0.81
C ASN A 66 10.70 -17.82 0.23
N ASN A 67 10.91 -17.67 1.54
CA ASN A 67 10.03 -18.30 2.53
C ASN A 67 8.92 -17.35 2.98
N PHE A 68 7.91 -17.20 2.13
CA PHE A 68 6.64 -16.56 2.49
C PHE A 68 5.56 -17.61 2.78
N PRO A 69 4.63 -17.34 3.73
CA PRO A 69 4.50 -16.12 4.52
C PRO A 69 5.52 -16.04 5.67
N LEU A 70 5.91 -14.82 6.07
CA LEU A 70 6.81 -14.58 7.22
C LEU A 70 6.16 -13.65 8.25
N TRP A 71 6.57 -13.78 9.51
CA TRP A 71 6.19 -12.86 10.58
C TRP A 71 7.30 -11.84 10.82
N LEU A 72 6.99 -10.56 10.60
CA LEU A 72 7.83 -9.44 10.98
C LEU A 72 7.50 -9.07 12.43
N LYS A 73 8.43 -9.34 13.35
CA LYS A 73 8.28 -9.01 14.76
C LYS A 73 8.80 -7.59 15.00
N LEU A 74 7.91 -6.70 15.40
CA LEU A 74 8.20 -5.39 15.99
C LEU A 74 8.19 -5.53 17.52
N GLU A 75 8.52 -4.46 18.25
CA GLU A 75 8.56 -4.48 19.72
C GLU A 75 7.21 -4.91 20.32
N ASN A 76 6.13 -4.24 19.93
CA ASN A 76 4.78 -4.47 20.48
C ASN A 76 3.79 -5.05 19.45
N ALA A 77 4.25 -5.42 18.26
CA ALA A 77 3.38 -5.89 17.18
C ALA A 77 4.03 -6.99 16.34
N LYS A 78 3.21 -7.82 15.71
CA LYS A 78 3.66 -8.78 14.69
C LYS A 78 2.84 -8.56 13.42
N ILE A 79 3.53 -8.41 12.30
CA ILE A 79 2.90 -8.23 10.99
C ILE A 79 3.16 -9.51 10.18
N ARG A 80 2.10 -10.08 9.60
CA ARG A 80 2.21 -11.21 8.68
C ARG A 80 2.44 -10.68 7.28
N VAL A 81 3.57 -11.06 6.69
CA VAL A 81 3.94 -10.66 5.35
C VAL A 81 3.72 -11.84 4.41
N HIS A 82 2.85 -11.63 3.42
CA HIS A 82 2.32 -12.71 2.57
C HIS A 82 3.18 -13.00 1.34
N SER A 83 3.95 -12.01 0.86
CA SER A 83 4.75 -12.13 -0.35
C SER A 83 5.93 -11.15 -0.31
N GLN A 84 6.89 -11.35 -1.22
CA GLN A 84 8.01 -10.42 -1.41
C GLN A 84 7.51 -9.02 -1.76
N PHE A 85 6.47 -8.92 -2.57
CA PHE A 85 5.89 -7.66 -2.97
C PHE A 85 5.22 -6.93 -1.80
N HIS A 86 4.45 -7.64 -0.97
CA HIS A 86 3.89 -7.09 0.27
C HIS A 86 5.01 -6.62 1.21
N TRP A 87 6.10 -7.38 1.33
CA TRP A 87 7.26 -6.95 2.11
C TRP A 87 7.85 -5.63 1.59
N GLN A 88 8.06 -5.51 0.27
CA GLN A 88 8.63 -4.32 -0.35
C GLN A 88 7.76 -3.09 -0.10
N GLN A 89 6.43 -3.20 -0.17
CA GLN A 89 5.53 -2.10 0.15
C GLN A 89 5.63 -1.67 1.61
N LEU A 90 5.72 -2.62 2.55
CA LEU A 90 5.81 -2.33 3.98
C LEU A 90 7.10 -1.62 4.38
N VAL A 91 8.23 -1.97 3.77
CA VAL A 91 9.56 -1.45 4.17
C VAL A 91 10.12 -0.38 3.24
N ALA A 92 9.39 -0.01 2.17
CA ALA A 92 9.84 1.01 1.25
C ALA A 92 9.86 2.37 1.94
N LYS A 93 11.00 3.05 1.85
CA LYS A 93 11.15 4.44 2.27
C LYS A 93 10.62 5.38 1.18
N GLN A 94 10.85 5.03 -0.08
CA GLN A 94 10.41 5.79 -1.25
C GLN A 94 10.02 4.81 -2.36
N ILE A 95 9.07 5.22 -3.20
CA ILE A 95 8.63 4.48 -4.38
C ILE A 95 8.69 5.43 -5.56
N TYR A 96 9.42 5.05 -6.61
CA TYR A 96 9.46 5.77 -7.88
C TYR A 96 8.58 5.06 -8.90
N PHE A 97 7.78 5.85 -9.62
CA PHE A 97 6.92 5.38 -10.69
C PHE A 97 7.34 6.01 -12.01
N SER A 98 7.48 5.19 -13.05
CA SER A 98 7.57 5.68 -14.43
C SER A 98 6.19 5.60 -15.06
N LEU A 99 5.66 6.75 -15.46
CA LEU A 99 4.29 6.89 -15.96
C LEU A 99 4.31 7.23 -17.45
N VAL A 100 3.32 6.72 -18.17
CA VAL A 100 3.00 7.12 -19.54
C VAL A 100 1.53 7.50 -19.63
N VAL A 101 1.18 8.35 -20.59
CA VAL A 101 -0.23 8.66 -20.85
C VAL A 101 -0.93 7.39 -21.32
N ASN A 102 -2.05 7.08 -20.69
CA ASN A 102 -2.90 5.99 -21.12
C ASN A 102 -3.79 6.47 -22.28
N ASN A 103 -3.52 6.00 -23.49
CA ASN A 103 -4.26 6.38 -24.70
C ASN A 103 -5.58 5.58 -24.86
N ASP A 104 -5.85 4.63 -23.97
CA ASP A 104 -7.08 3.85 -24.01
C ASP A 104 -8.26 4.72 -23.55
N GLN A 105 -9.24 4.92 -24.45
CA GLN A 105 -10.45 5.73 -24.20
C GLN A 105 -11.41 5.15 -23.15
N ASN A 106 -11.15 3.94 -22.64
CA ASN A 106 -11.90 3.32 -21.54
C ASN A 106 -11.27 3.68 -20.20
N LEU A 107 -11.33 4.96 -19.81
CA LEU A 107 -10.92 5.47 -18.49
C LEU A 107 -11.89 5.09 -17.36
N THR A 108 -12.82 4.19 -17.60
CA THR A 108 -13.81 3.75 -16.63
C THR A 108 -13.42 2.43 -16.01
N LYS A 109 -12.69 2.54 -14.91
CA LYS A 109 -12.89 1.70 -13.71
C LYS A 109 -12.14 2.39 -12.59
N HIS A 110 -12.86 2.96 -11.62
CA HIS A 110 -12.30 3.10 -10.29
C HIS A 110 -11.69 1.74 -9.94
N SER A 111 -10.41 1.72 -9.58
CA SER A 111 -9.77 0.52 -9.06
C SER A 111 -10.64 0.09 -7.88
N ILE A 112 -11.39 -1.00 -8.04
CA ILE A 112 -12.35 -1.44 -7.01
C ILE A 112 -11.52 -1.62 -5.75
N HIS A 113 -11.78 -0.77 -4.75
CA HIS A 113 -11.09 -0.90 -3.48
C HIS A 113 -11.27 -2.33 -2.98
N PRO A 114 -10.17 -3.04 -2.64
CA PRO A 114 -10.28 -4.38 -2.08
C PRO A 114 -11.13 -4.32 -0.82
N GLN A 115 -11.91 -5.38 -0.56
CA GLN A 115 -12.77 -5.42 0.62
C GLN A 115 -11.95 -5.20 1.88
N THR A 116 -12.26 -4.13 2.60
CA THR A 116 -11.68 -3.82 3.90
C THR A 116 -12.33 -4.63 5.00
N TYR A 117 -11.58 -4.81 6.08
CA TYR A 117 -12.10 -5.49 7.26
C TYR A 117 -13.19 -4.62 7.88
N THR A 118 -14.45 -5.06 7.73
CA THR A 118 -15.53 -4.59 8.60
C THR A 118 -15.62 -5.60 9.72
N TYR A 119 -15.33 -5.19 10.96
CA TYR A 119 -15.74 -6.01 12.10
C TYR A 119 -17.27 -6.07 12.08
N GLY A 120 -17.82 -7.23 11.70
CA GLY A 120 -19.19 -7.57 12.04
C GLY A 120 -19.29 -7.55 13.57
N GLY A 121 -20.28 -6.83 14.08
CA GLY A 121 -20.63 -6.85 15.50
C GLY A 121 -21.08 -8.23 15.95
#